data_AF-A0A8C6TRF0-F1
#
_entry.id   AF-A0A8C6TRF0-F1
#
_cell.length_a   1.000
_cell.length_b   1.000
_cell.length_c   1.000
_cell.angle_alpha   90.00
_cell.angle_beta   90.00
_cell.angle_gamma   90.00
#
_symmetry.space_group_name_H-M   'P 1'
#
loop_
_entity.id
_entity.type
_entity.pdbx_description
1 polymer ?
#
loop_
_entity_poly.entity_id
_entity_poly.type
_entity_poly.pdbx_seq_one_letter_code
_entity_poly.pdbx_strand_id
1 'polypeptide(L)'
;ITVNAYIKSQIHGCQILETVYKHSCGGLPPVRTALEKILCVCHGVLYKQLAAWMLHGLLLDQHEELFIRQGPSGSGSSANQDEEDDDLGLGGLSGKQLRELQDLRLIEEENMLAPSLQQFSLRTEMLPSYIPVRVAEKILFVGESVQMFENHNHGPSRTGSILKHREDVFASELHRLKQQPLFSLVDFENLIDHIRSTVAEHLWTLMVEEADLIEQLKIIKDFFLLGRGELYQVFIDLAQHMLKTPPTAVTEHDVNVAFQQAAHKVLLDDDNLLPLLHLTVDYQSKDKDPGREGAAAQDTSPREPPQSGWAALGLSYRVQWPLHILFTPAVLEK
;
A
#
# COMPACT_ATOMS: atom_id res chain seq x y z
N ILE A 1 22.65 -38.87 6.72
CA ILE A 1 21.86 -38.65 5.49
C ILE A 1 22.82 -38.03 4.47
N THR A 2 23.00 -38.68 3.32
CA THR A 2 24.01 -38.32 2.31
C THR A 2 23.62 -37.02 1.59
N VAL A 3 24.60 -36.21 1.19
CA VAL A 3 24.43 -34.95 0.39
C VAL A 3 23.48 -35.13 -0.81
N ASN A 4 23.38 -36.35 -1.36
CA ASN A 4 22.44 -36.70 -2.43
C ASN A 4 20.94 -36.58 -2.06
N ALA A 5 20.55 -36.62 -0.79
CA ALA A 5 19.17 -36.34 -0.38
C ALA A 5 18.86 -34.84 -0.44
N TYR A 6 19.85 -33.98 -0.14
CA TYR A 6 19.75 -32.53 -0.18
C TYR A 6 19.59 -32.00 -1.62
N ILE A 7 20.27 -32.61 -2.59
CA ILE A 7 20.16 -32.26 -4.03
C ILE A 7 18.80 -32.67 -4.62
N LYS A 8 18.11 -33.66 -4.04
CA LYS A 8 16.79 -34.12 -4.53
C LYS A 8 15.63 -33.24 -4.07
N SER A 9 15.76 -32.58 -2.93
CA SER A 9 14.84 -31.55 -2.48
C SER A 9 15.29 -30.21 -3.08
N GLN A 10 14.48 -29.60 -3.94
CA GLN A 10 14.71 -28.26 -4.50
C GLN A 10 14.59 -27.19 -3.39
N ILE A 11 15.51 -27.20 -2.42
CA ILE A 11 15.52 -26.26 -1.29
C ILE A 11 16.00 -24.91 -1.81
N HIS A 12 15.23 -23.86 -1.53
CA HIS A 12 15.44 -22.52 -2.08
C HIS A 12 15.44 -21.44 -0.98
N GLY A 13 16.23 -20.38 -1.15
CA GLY A 13 16.29 -19.20 -0.29
C GLY A 13 16.31 -19.50 1.22
N CYS A 14 15.41 -18.87 1.97
CA CYS A 14 15.32 -19.04 3.44
C CYS A 14 15.00 -20.47 3.91
N GLN A 15 14.56 -21.39 3.05
CA GLN A 15 14.41 -22.81 3.43
C GLN A 15 15.76 -23.49 3.69
N ILE A 16 16.85 -22.94 3.13
CA ILE A 16 18.22 -23.36 3.45
C ILE A 16 18.49 -23.11 4.94
N LEU A 17 18.11 -21.92 5.44
CA LEU A 17 18.27 -21.56 6.85
C LEU A 17 17.49 -22.52 7.77
N GLU A 18 16.24 -22.82 7.41
CA GLU A 18 15.38 -23.78 8.12
C GLU A 18 16.01 -25.17 8.21
N THR A 19 16.53 -25.66 7.07
CA THR A 19 17.13 -26.99 6.98
C THR A 19 18.41 -27.07 7.80
N VAL A 20 19.32 -26.12 7.65
CA VAL A 20 20.58 -26.08 8.40
C VAL A 20 20.31 -25.95 9.90
N TYR A 21 19.32 -25.14 10.31
CA TYR A 21 18.90 -25.01 11.70
C TYR A 21 18.38 -26.32 12.29
N LYS A 22 17.42 -26.99 11.62
CA LYS A 22 16.90 -28.28 12.09
C LYS A 22 17.99 -29.34 12.26
N HIS A 23 18.96 -29.36 11.35
CA HIS A 23 20.09 -30.27 11.43
C HIS A 23 21.14 -29.87 12.47
N SER A 24 21.27 -28.59 12.83
CA SER A 24 22.16 -28.16 13.91
C SER A 24 21.62 -28.52 15.30
N CYS A 25 20.30 -28.65 15.44
CA CYS A 25 19.65 -29.08 16.68
C CYS A 25 19.94 -30.54 17.07
N GLY A 26 20.42 -31.39 16.15
CA GLY A 26 20.70 -32.80 16.38
C GLY A 26 22.10 -33.23 15.96
N GLY A 27 22.71 -34.15 16.70
CA GLY A 27 23.94 -34.84 16.26
C GLY A 27 25.14 -34.66 17.20
N LEU A 28 26.29 -35.16 16.72
CA LEU A 28 27.56 -35.11 17.45
C LEU A 28 28.07 -33.66 17.55
N PRO A 29 28.68 -33.25 18.68
CA PRO A 29 29.13 -31.86 18.89
C PRO A 29 29.96 -31.27 17.74
N PRO A 30 30.91 -32.00 17.11
CA PRO A 30 31.68 -31.44 15.98
C PRO A 30 30.82 -31.10 14.75
N VAL A 31 29.79 -31.91 14.47
CA VAL A 31 28.88 -31.69 13.34
C VAL A 31 27.97 -30.50 13.63
N ARG A 32 27.44 -30.41 14.85
CA ARG A 32 26.64 -29.26 15.29
C ARG A 32 27.42 -27.96 15.15
N THR A 33 28.66 -27.89 15.64
CA THR A 33 29.50 -26.69 15.51
C THR A 33 29.78 -26.33 14.06
N ALA A 34 29.97 -27.31 13.17
CA ALA A 34 30.13 -27.05 11.74
C ALA A 34 28.85 -26.46 11.11
N LEU A 35 27.68 -27.00 11.45
CA LEU A 35 26.39 -26.50 10.95
C LEU A 35 26.05 -25.11 11.52
N GLU A 36 26.36 -24.84 12.79
CA GLU A 36 26.20 -23.51 13.40
C GLU A 36 27.04 -22.45 12.67
N LYS A 37 28.27 -22.79 12.24
CA LYS A 37 29.11 -21.89 11.42
C LYS A 37 28.51 -21.62 10.04
N ILE A 38 27.97 -22.66 9.39
CA ILE A 38 27.27 -22.50 8.10
C ILE A 38 26.04 -21.61 8.29
N LEU A 39 25.25 -21.87 9.33
CA LEU A 39 24.05 -21.10 9.64
C LEU A 39 24.37 -19.62 9.88
N CYS A 40 25.45 -19.32 10.62
CA CYS A 40 25.93 -17.95 10.85
C CYS A 40 26.23 -17.21 9.53
N VAL A 41 26.93 -17.87 8.59
CA VAL A 41 27.20 -17.28 7.27
C VAL A 41 25.91 -17.02 6.49
N CYS A 42 24.97 -17.97 6.51
CA CYS A 42 23.67 -17.80 5.84
C CYS A 42 22.82 -16.69 6.48
N HIS A 43 22.81 -16.57 7.82
CA HIS A 43 22.17 -15.44 8.50
C HIS A 43 22.77 -14.10 8.10
N GLY A 44 24.06 -14.06 7.74
CA GLY A 44 24.70 -12.87 7.21
C GLY A 44 24.05 -12.32 5.92
N VAL A 45 23.44 -13.19 5.10
CA VAL A 45 22.65 -12.79 3.93
C VAL A 45 21.29 -12.26 4.38
N LEU A 46 20.61 -12.97 5.29
CA LEU A 46 19.33 -12.55 5.84
C LEU A 46 19.43 -11.15 6.48
N TYR A 47 20.42 -10.90 7.36
CA TYR A 47 20.62 -9.59 7.98
C TYR A 47 20.87 -8.47 6.97
N LYS A 48 21.53 -8.78 5.83
CA LYS A 48 21.75 -7.80 4.76
C LYS A 48 20.43 -7.44 4.07
N GLN A 49 19.60 -8.43 3.75
CA GLN A 49 18.28 -8.20 3.16
C GLN A 49 17.36 -7.45 4.13
N LEU A 50 17.37 -7.83 5.41
CA LEU A 50 16.61 -7.15 6.46
C LEU A 50 17.06 -5.70 6.66
N ALA A 51 18.36 -5.41 6.59
CA ALA A 51 18.87 -4.05 6.67
C ALA A 51 18.38 -3.19 5.48
N ALA A 52 18.49 -3.71 4.25
CA ALA A 52 18.00 -3.00 3.07
C ALA A 52 16.49 -2.71 3.15
N TRP A 53 15.71 -3.70 3.59
CA TRP A 53 14.27 -3.57 3.74
C TRP A 53 13.86 -2.62 4.87
N MET A 54 14.34 -2.86 6.09
CA MET A 54 13.87 -2.13 7.28
C MET A 54 14.49 -0.75 7.45
N LEU A 55 15.65 -0.48 6.84
CA LEU A 55 16.31 0.82 6.96
C LEU A 55 16.11 1.71 5.75
N HIS A 56 15.84 1.12 4.58
CA HIS A 56 15.76 1.88 3.33
C HIS A 56 14.51 1.55 2.49
N GLY A 57 13.64 0.63 2.94
CA GLY A 57 12.44 0.24 2.19
C GLY A 57 12.75 -0.52 0.89
N LEU A 58 13.98 -1.03 0.73
CA LEU A 58 14.43 -1.67 -0.51
C LEU A 58 14.31 -3.18 -0.42
N LEU A 59 13.43 -3.76 -1.24
CA LEU A 59 13.30 -5.21 -1.38
C LEU A 59 14.26 -5.75 -2.45
N LEU A 60 15.50 -6.04 -2.05
CA LEU A 60 16.55 -6.60 -2.92
C LEU A 60 16.44 -8.13 -2.99
N ASP A 61 15.46 -8.65 -3.74
CA ASP A 61 15.14 -10.09 -3.76
C ASP A 61 14.85 -10.65 -5.17
N GLN A 62 15.82 -10.55 -6.08
CA GLN A 62 15.69 -10.98 -7.48
C GLN A 62 15.29 -12.46 -7.65
N HIS A 63 15.69 -13.32 -6.72
CA HIS A 63 15.43 -14.76 -6.77
C HIS A 63 14.29 -15.19 -5.85
N GLU A 64 13.57 -14.24 -5.26
CA GLU A 64 12.43 -14.50 -4.37
C GLU A 64 12.77 -15.43 -3.17
N GLU A 65 13.91 -15.16 -2.54
CA GLU A 65 14.50 -15.95 -1.47
C GLU A 65 14.07 -15.50 -0.07
N LEU A 66 13.56 -14.27 0.06
CA LEU A 66 13.12 -13.70 1.32
C LEU A 66 11.66 -14.07 1.62
N PHE A 67 11.30 -14.08 2.91
CA PHE A 67 9.93 -14.31 3.36
C PHE A 67 9.00 -13.09 3.19
N ILE A 68 9.44 -12.05 2.48
CA ILE A 68 8.66 -10.86 2.13
C ILE A 68 8.61 -10.81 0.61
N ARG A 69 7.41 -10.67 0.05
CA ARG A 69 7.21 -10.56 -1.39
C ARG A 69 6.45 -9.28 -1.72
N GLN A 70 6.74 -8.70 -2.87
CA GLN A 70 5.89 -7.68 -3.45
C GLN A 70 4.65 -8.35 -4.06
N GLY A 71 3.46 -7.85 -3.76
CA GLY A 71 2.22 -8.20 -4.47
C GLY A 71 2.27 -7.70 -5.92
N PRO A 72 1.34 -8.13 -6.78
CA PRO A 72 1.24 -7.61 -8.14
C PRO A 72 0.87 -6.13 -8.09
N SER A 73 1.86 -5.26 -8.00
CA SER A 73 1.69 -3.84 -8.28
C SER A 73 1.33 -3.72 -9.76
N GLY A 74 0.27 -2.96 -10.08
CA GLY A 74 -0.13 -2.65 -11.47
C GLY A 74 0.92 -1.88 -12.29
N SER A 75 2.16 -1.79 -11.81
CA SER A 75 3.31 -1.29 -12.55
C SER A 75 3.78 -2.36 -13.53
N GLY A 76 3.48 -2.13 -14.80
CA GLY A 76 3.93 -2.95 -15.92
C GLY A 76 5.43 -3.21 -15.92
N SER A 77 5.74 -4.40 -16.42
CA SER A 77 7.06 -4.92 -16.74
C SER A 77 8.04 -3.86 -17.26
N SER A 78 9.11 -3.62 -16.51
CA SER A 78 10.36 -3.08 -17.05
C SER A 78 11.04 -4.17 -17.90
N ALA A 79 10.66 -4.33 -19.17
CA ALA A 79 11.46 -5.04 -20.18
C ALA A 79 10.84 -4.90 -21.58
N ASN A 80 11.22 -3.85 -22.31
CA ASN A 80 11.95 -3.92 -23.59
C ASN A 80 11.86 -2.56 -24.29
N GLN A 81 13.02 -1.92 -24.39
CA GLN A 81 13.28 -0.89 -25.38
C GLN A 81 13.24 -1.55 -26.75
N ASP A 82 12.34 -1.11 -27.62
CA ASP A 82 12.59 -1.11 -29.06
C ASP A 82 12.30 0.31 -29.53
N GLU A 83 13.39 1.01 -29.85
CA GLU A 83 13.41 2.28 -30.55
C GLU A 83 13.04 2.03 -32.02
N GLU A 84 11.94 2.59 -32.51
CA GLU A 84 11.81 2.98 -33.91
C GLU A 84 11.18 4.39 -33.98
N ASP A 85 12.04 5.37 -34.28
CA ASP A 85 11.69 6.71 -34.73
C ASP A 85 10.92 6.64 -36.06
N ASP A 86 9.83 7.40 -36.17
CA ASP A 86 9.50 8.19 -37.37
C ASP A 86 8.24 9.04 -37.10
N ASP A 87 8.38 10.37 -37.08
CA ASP A 87 7.72 11.28 -38.04
C ASP A 87 7.77 12.75 -37.58
N LEU A 88 8.15 13.63 -38.52
CA LEU A 88 8.35 15.06 -38.38
C LEU A 88 7.06 15.83 -38.65
N GLY A 89 6.54 16.55 -37.64
CA GLY A 89 5.40 17.46 -37.82
C GLY A 89 5.46 18.68 -36.90
N LEU A 90 5.77 19.85 -37.47
CA LEU A 90 5.64 21.17 -36.84
C LEU A 90 4.18 21.42 -36.40
N GLY A 91 3.97 21.64 -35.09
CA GLY A 91 2.73 22.20 -34.55
C GLY A 91 2.03 21.36 -33.48
N GLY A 92 2.69 21.20 -32.32
CA GLY A 92 2.04 21.05 -31.01
C GLY A 92 1.11 19.85 -30.81
N LEU A 93 1.69 18.77 -30.26
CA LEU A 93 1.06 17.62 -29.60
C LEU A 93 0.05 16.81 -30.44
N SER A 94 0.42 15.58 -30.78
CA SER A 94 -0.50 14.58 -31.35
C SER A 94 -1.61 14.22 -30.35
N GLY A 95 -2.81 13.90 -30.84
CA GLY A 95 -3.91 13.38 -30.01
C GLY A 95 -3.55 12.12 -29.21
N LYS A 96 -2.51 11.39 -29.64
CA LYS A 96 -1.90 10.30 -28.86
C LYS A 96 -1.10 10.81 -27.66
N GLN A 97 -0.30 11.87 -27.82
CA GLN A 97 0.46 12.50 -26.72
C GLN A 97 -0.47 13.19 -25.72
N LEU A 98 -1.59 13.79 -26.17
CA LEU A 98 -2.62 14.34 -25.26
C LEU A 98 -3.34 13.26 -24.46
N ARG A 99 -3.59 12.10 -25.09
CA ARG A 99 -4.18 10.94 -24.42
C ARG A 99 -3.19 10.25 -23.49
N GLU A 100 -1.91 10.15 -23.86
CA GLU A 100 -0.83 9.69 -22.99
C GLU A 100 -0.59 10.65 -21.81
N LEU A 101 -0.73 11.97 -22.00
CA LEU A 101 -0.66 12.94 -20.90
C LEU A 101 -1.89 12.88 -19.98
N GLN A 102 -3.07 12.60 -20.52
CA GLN A 102 -4.27 12.32 -19.73
C GLN A 102 -4.17 10.97 -19.02
N ASP A 103 -3.68 9.93 -19.68
CA ASP A 103 -3.45 8.62 -19.10
C ASP A 103 -2.33 8.69 -18.05
N LEU A 104 -1.25 9.46 -18.25
CA LEU A 104 -0.23 9.75 -17.24
C LEU A 104 -0.83 10.50 -16.05
N ARG A 105 -1.71 11.47 -16.26
CA ARG A 105 -2.44 12.15 -15.18
C ARG A 105 -3.39 11.22 -14.44
N LEU A 106 -4.08 10.34 -15.14
CA LEU A 106 -4.97 9.34 -14.57
C LEU A 106 -4.18 8.26 -13.83
N ILE A 107 -3.00 7.87 -14.30
CA ILE A 107 -2.07 6.96 -13.63
C ILE A 107 -1.45 7.64 -12.41
N GLU A 108 -1.09 8.92 -12.49
CA GLU A 108 -0.67 9.71 -11.34
C GLU A 108 -1.81 9.83 -10.33
N GLU A 109 -3.04 10.14 -10.76
CA GLU A 109 -4.21 10.20 -9.89
C GLU A 109 -4.60 8.85 -9.30
N GLU A 110 -4.51 7.75 -10.06
CA GLU A 110 -4.83 6.38 -9.62
C GLU A 110 -3.72 5.84 -8.68
N ASN A 111 -2.44 6.16 -8.95
CA ASN A 111 -1.34 5.92 -8.00
C ASN A 111 -1.41 6.84 -6.76
N MET A 112 -2.01 8.03 -6.88
CA MET A 112 -2.26 8.97 -5.78
C MET A 112 -3.51 8.61 -4.96
N LEU A 113 -4.45 7.85 -5.52
CA LEU A 113 -5.72 7.46 -4.90
C LEU A 113 -5.70 6.02 -4.35
N ALA A 114 -4.76 5.18 -4.79
CA ALA A 114 -4.53 3.87 -4.21
C ALA A 114 -3.10 3.36 -4.49
N PRO A 115 -2.08 3.68 -3.67
CA PRO A 115 -1.00 2.74 -3.51
C PRO A 115 -1.64 1.45 -3.00
N SER A 116 -1.72 0.44 -3.86
CA SER A 116 -2.37 -0.84 -3.59
C SER A 116 -2.02 -1.33 -2.18
N LEU A 117 -3.03 -1.50 -1.34
CA LEU A 117 -2.93 -1.70 0.12
C LEU A 117 -2.30 -3.01 0.59
N GLN A 118 -1.73 -3.79 -0.31
CA GLN A 118 -0.87 -4.93 0.00
C GLN A 118 0.22 -5.01 -1.07
N GLN A 119 0.96 -3.92 -1.25
CA GLN A 119 2.15 -3.97 -2.09
C GLN A 119 3.13 -5.01 -1.55
N PHE A 120 3.12 -5.34 -0.26
CA PHE A 120 3.94 -6.39 0.30
C PHE A 120 3.11 -7.39 1.12
N SER A 121 3.60 -8.63 1.19
CA SER A 121 2.99 -9.68 2.00
C SER A 121 4.03 -10.71 2.46
N LEU A 122 3.70 -11.47 3.50
CA LEU A 122 4.55 -12.56 3.97
C LEU A 122 4.42 -13.80 3.08
N ARG A 123 5.56 -14.37 2.73
CA ARG A 123 5.71 -15.68 2.09
C ARG A 123 6.00 -16.72 3.17
N THR A 124 4.94 -17.25 3.79
CA THR A 124 5.04 -18.15 4.96
C THR A 124 5.89 -19.40 4.70
N GLU A 125 5.93 -19.89 3.46
CA GLU A 125 6.72 -21.03 3.00
C GLU A 125 8.23 -20.76 2.95
N MET A 126 8.65 -19.49 3.00
CA MET A 126 10.05 -19.06 3.09
C MET A 126 10.40 -18.54 4.48
N LEU A 127 9.46 -18.52 5.44
CA LEU A 127 9.75 -18.06 6.80
C LEU A 127 10.42 -19.20 7.60
N PRO A 128 11.66 -19.02 8.11
CA PRO A 128 12.26 -20.02 8.97
C PRO A 128 11.44 -20.20 10.26
N SER A 129 11.16 -21.44 10.66
CA SER A 129 10.23 -21.79 11.74
C SER A 129 10.66 -21.29 13.13
N TYR A 130 11.95 -21.04 13.32
CA TYR A 130 12.51 -20.46 14.53
C TYR A 130 12.36 -18.93 14.61
N ILE A 131 11.85 -18.30 13.55
CA ILE A 131 11.40 -16.90 13.55
C ILE A 131 9.87 -16.91 13.60
N PRO A 132 9.26 -16.50 14.72
CA PRO A 132 7.80 -16.48 14.84
C PRO A 132 7.17 -15.55 13.80
N VAL A 133 6.00 -15.94 13.26
CA VAL A 133 5.23 -15.12 12.30
C VAL A 133 5.00 -13.71 12.83
N ARG A 134 4.67 -13.57 14.13
CA ARG A 134 4.51 -12.27 14.82
C ARG A 134 5.72 -11.35 14.73
N VAL A 135 6.94 -11.88 14.56
CA VAL A 135 8.16 -11.08 14.37
C VAL A 135 8.32 -10.70 12.89
N ALA A 136 7.99 -11.62 11.97
CA ALA A 136 7.97 -11.34 10.54
C ALA A 136 6.97 -10.23 10.17
N GLU A 137 5.79 -10.22 10.80
CA GLU A 137 4.80 -9.14 10.65
C GLU A 137 5.36 -7.77 11.07
N LYS A 138 6.16 -7.72 12.14
CA LYS A 138 6.82 -6.47 12.57
C LYS A 138 7.83 -6.00 11.52
N ILE A 139 8.59 -6.93 10.91
CA ILE A 139 9.56 -6.64 9.86
C ILE A 139 8.85 -6.12 8.60
N LEU A 140 7.74 -6.76 8.22
CA LEU A 140 6.91 -6.33 7.11
C LEU A 140 6.41 -4.90 7.33
N PHE A 141 5.75 -4.64 8.46
CA PHE A 141 5.25 -3.32 8.84
C PHE A 141 6.34 -2.24 8.79
N VAL A 142 7.53 -2.52 9.35
CA VAL A 142 8.64 -1.57 9.37
C VAL A 142 9.06 -1.18 7.96
N GLY A 143 9.33 -2.16 7.09
CA GLY A 143 9.80 -1.83 5.75
C GLY A 143 8.71 -1.26 4.85
N GLU A 144 7.45 -1.67 5.00
CA GLU A 144 6.32 -1.01 4.32
C GLU A 144 6.24 0.47 4.71
N SER A 145 6.36 0.78 6.00
CA SER A 145 6.34 2.15 6.50
C SER A 145 7.51 2.99 5.96
N VAL A 146 8.71 2.41 5.91
CA VAL A 146 9.91 3.09 5.39
C VAL A 146 9.79 3.31 3.88
N GLN A 147 9.42 2.28 3.13
CA GLN A 147 9.25 2.35 1.68
C GLN A 147 8.17 3.36 1.28
N MET A 148 7.06 3.36 2.01
CA MET A 148 5.98 4.32 1.83
C MET A 148 6.41 5.76 2.10
N PHE A 149 7.23 5.98 3.13
CA PHE A 149 7.76 7.30 3.45
C PHE A 149 8.75 7.79 2.39
N GLU A 150 9.69 6.93 1.96
CA GLU A 150 10.69 7.25 0.93
C GLU A 150 10.05 7.61 -0.42
N ASN A 151 9.02 6.86 -0.85
CA ASN A 151 8.31 7.16 -2.11
C ASN A 151 7.59 8.53 -2.12
N HIS A 152 7.24 9.07 -0.94
CA HIS A 152 6.54 10.35 -0.79
C HIS A 152 7.46 11.49 -0.35
N ASN A 153 8.77 11.24 -0.22
CA ASN A 153 9.77 12.21 0.27
C ASN A 153 10.20 13.24 -0.80
N HIS A 154 9.50 13.29 -1.95
CA HIS A 154 9.81 14.24 -3.04
C HIS A 154 9.22 15.65 -2.84
N GLY A 155 8.54 15.91 -1.72
CA GLY A 155 8.05 17.24 -1.36
C GLY A 155 9.14 18.16 -0.77
N PRO A 156 9.21 19.46 -1.14
CA PRO A 156 10.29 20.37 -0.75
C PRO A 156 10.39 20.68 0.77
N SER A 157 9.46 20.19 1.59
CA SER A 157 9.40 20.44 3.04
C SER A 157 9.78 19.23 3.90
N ARG A 158 10.00 18.05 3.30
CA ARG A 158 10.27 16.81 4.04
C ARG A 158 11.66 16.34 3.70
N THR A 159 12.60 16.60 4.61
CA THR A 159 13.99 16.17 4.47
C THR A 159 14.32 15.26 5.64
N GLY A 160 14.53 13.98 5.34
CA GLY A 160 14.92 12.99 6.35
C GLY A 160 14.20 11.67 6.18
N SER A 161 14.69 10.65 6.87
CA SER A 161 14.10 9.32 6.93
C SER A 161 13.09 9.22 8.07
N ILE A 162 12.13 8.31 7.96
CA ILE A 162 11.22 7.93 9.06
C ILE A 162 11.96 7.45 10.31
N LEU A 163 13.19 6.97 10.14
CA LEU A 163 14.11 6.55 11.20
C LEU A 163 14.92 7.73 11.79
N LYS A 164 14.71 8.94 11.30
CA LYS A 164 15.41 10.18 11.68
C LYS A 164 16.93 9.99 11.59
N HIS A 165 17.67 10.29 12.65
CA HIS A 165 19.13 10.14 12.76
C HIS A 165 19.54 8.80 13.39
N ARG A 166 18.63 7.81 13.46
CA ARG A 166 18.89 6.53 14.14
C ARG A 166 19.26 5.39 13.19
N GLU A 167 19.32 5.64 11.89
CA GLU A 167 19.70 4.64 10.88
C GLU A 167 21.06 4.02 11.17
N ASP A 168 22.09 4.83 11.45
CA ASP A 168 23.43 4.36 11.77
C ASP A 168 23.45 3.46 13.01
N VAL A 169 22.62 3.77 14.01
CA VAL A 169 22.49 2.98 15.24
C VAL A 169 21.88 1.61 14.92
N PHE A 170 20.80 1.58 14.13
CA PHE A 170 20.17 0.32 13.75
C PHE A 170 21.03 -0.52 12.80
N ALA A 171 21.74 0.12 11.87
CA ALA A 171 22.72 -0.55 11.01
C ALA A 171 23.84 -1.19 11.84
N SER A 172 24.34 -0.48 12.86
CA SER A 172 25.36 -0.99 13.78
C SER A 172 24.86 -2.17 14.62
N GLU A 173 23.62 -2.11 15.12
CA GLU A 173 23.01 -3.21 15.89
C GLU A 173 22.72 -4.44 15.01
N LEU A 174 22.21 -4.27 13.79
CA LEU A 174 22.04 -5.37 12.82
C LEU A 174 23.39 -6.00 12.48
N HIS A 175 24.42 -5.17 12.29
CA HIS A 175 25.78 -5.65 12.06
C HIS A 175 26.30 -6.42 13.29
N ARG A 176 26.07 -5.94 14.51
CA ARG A 176 26.45 -6.63 15.75
C ARG A 176 25.80 -8.00 15.90
N LEU A 177 24.51 -8.12 15.56
CA LEU A 177 23.81 -9.42 15.57
C LEU A 177 24.35 -10.37 14.49
N LYS A 178 24.65 -9.85 13.30
CA LYS A 178 25.25 -10.62 12.21
C LYS A 178 26.60 -11.25 12.60
N GLN A 179 27.38 -10.61 13.49
CA GLN A 179 28.67 -11.14 13.95
C GLN A 179 28.55 -12.19 15.07
N GLN A 180 27.35 -12.45 15.59
CA GLN A 180 27.18 -13.47 16.63
C GLN A 180 27.34 -14.88 16.04
N PRO A 181 28.06 -15.78 16.72
CA PRO A 181 28.26 -17.15 16.23
C PRO A 181 26.99 -18.01 16.34
N LEU A 182 26.05 -17.61 17.20
CA LEU A 182 24.78 -18.29 17.42
C LEU A 182 23.63 -17.30 17.28
N PHE A 183 22.56 -17.73 16.64
CA PHE A 183 21.34 -16.94 16.51
C PHE A 183 20.57 -16.90 17.84
N SER A 184 20.31 -15.69 18.33
CA SER A 184 19.50 -15.43 19.53
C SER A 184 18.19 -14.79 19.10
N LEU A 185 17.08 -15.53 19.22
CA LEU A 185 15.75 -15.00 18.89
C LEU A 185 15.39 -13.80 19.77
N VAL A 186 15.80 -13.81 21.04
CA VAL A 186 15.51 -12.72 21.99
C VAL A 186 16.20 -11.43 21.56
N ASP A 187 17.50 -11.48 21.25
CA ASP A 187 18.24 -10.29 20.83
C ASP A 187 17.78 -9.78 19.46
N PHE A 188 17.49 -10.71 18.54
CA PHE A 188 16.91 -10.39 17.24
C PHE A 188 15.58 -9.67 17.42
N GLU A 189 14.65 -10.25 18.16
CA GLU A 189 13.33 -9.67 18.36
C GLU A 189 13.39 -8.31 19.08
N ASN A 190 14.22 -8.16 20.10
CA ASN A 190 14.39 -6.88 20.80
C ASN A 190 14.82 -5.76 19.84
N LEU A 191 15.72 -6.05 18.90
CA LEU A 191 16.14 -5.09 17.88
C LEU A 191 14.99 -4.75 16.92
N ILE A 192 14.26 -5.76 16.44
CA ILE A 192 13.08 -5.55 15.58
C ILE A 192 12.03 -4.68 16.30
N ASP A 193 11.77 -4.95 17.57
CA ASP A 193 10.84 -4.17 18.39
C ASP A 193 11.30 -2.72 18.60
N HIS A 194 12.60 -2.49 18.71
CA HIS A 194 13.15 -1.14 18.83
C HIS A 194 12.96 -0.34 17.54
N ILE A 195 13.25 -0.95 16.40
CA ILE A 195 13.06 -0.32 15.08
C ILE A 195 11.57 -0.03 14.88
N ARG A 196 10.71 -1.04 15.09
CA ARG A 196 9.24 -0.93 14.95
C ARG A 196 8.65 0.17 15.82
N SER A 197 9.08 0.28 17.08
CA SER A 197 8.57 1.32 17.99
C SER A 197 8.99 2.71 17.53
N THR A 198 10.21 2.86 17.03
CA THR A 198 10.72 4.14 16.49
C THR A 198 9.93 4.59 15.25
N VAL A 199 9.67 3.66 14.32
CA VAL A 199 8.84 3.91 13.13
C VAL A 199 7.42 4.27 13.53
N ALA A 200 6.80 3.51 14.44
CA ALA A 200 5.42 3.73 14.87
C ALA A 200 5.24 5.08 15.58
N GLU A 201 6.18 5.49 16.43
CA GLU A 201 6.17 6.81 17.07
C GLU A 201 6.19 7.93 16.02
N HIS A 202 7.02 7.80 14.97
CA HIS A 202 7.07 8.83 13.95
C HIS A 202 5.81 8.85 13.06
N LEU A 203 5.29 7.68 12.67
CA LEU A 203 3.99 7.62 11.97
C LEU A 203 2.88 8.27 12.79
N TRP A 204 2.86 8.07 14.10
CA TRP A 204 1.89 8.72 14.96
C TRP A 204 2.00 10.24 14.91
N THR A 205 3.20 10.81 15.07
CA THR A 205 3.43 12.25 14.95
C THR A 205 2.98 12.77 13.58
N LEU A 206 3.38 12.07 12.53
CA LEU A 206 3.06 12.44 11.15
C LEU A 206 1.54 12.49 10.90
N MET A 207 0.81 11.51 11.43
CA MET A 207 -0.63 11.39 11.19
C MET A 207 -1.43 12.34 12.09
N VAL A 208 -1.06 12.45 13.36
CA VAL A 208 -1.83 13.18 14.37
C VAL A 208 -1.46 14.65 14.42
N GLU A 209 -0.17 14.98 14.36
CA GLU A 209 0.33 16.34 14.54
C GLU A 209 0.52 17.07 13.20
N GLU A 210 0.94 16.37 12.14
CA GLU A 210 1.24 17.02 10.84
C GLU A 210 0.11 16.91 9.81
N ALA A 211 -0.74 15.88 9.91
CA ALA A 211 -1.83 15.62 8.95
C ALA A 211 -3.23 15.79 9.54
N ASP A 212 -3.34 16.28 10.77
CA ASP A 212 -4.60 16.61 11.44
C ASP A 212 -5.62 15.45 11.41
N LEU A 213 -5.20 14.22 11.73
CA LEU A 213 -6.07 13.03 11.73
C LEU A 213 -7.40 13.26 12.46
N ILE A 214 -7.38 13.99 13.58
CA ILE A 214 -8.58 14.26 14.37
C ILE A 214 -9.59 15.14 13.61
N GLU A 215 -9.11 16.08 12.80
CA GLU A 215 -9.96 16.91 11.95
C GLU A 215 -10.52 16.10 10.78
N GLN A 216 -9.71 15.26 10.14
CA GLN A 216 -10.19 14.39 9.06
C GLN A 216 -11.22 13.37 9.56
N LEU A 217 -11.09 12.85 10.78
CA LEU A 217 -12.12 12.02 11.41
C LEU A 217 -13.44 12.79 11.65
N LYS A 218 -13.38 14.08 12.00
CA LYS A 218 -14.57 14.92 12.12
C LYS A 218 -15.23 15.13 10.76
N ILE A 219 -14.44 15.36 9.71
CA ILE A 219 -14.94 15.44 8.33
C ILE A 219 -15.66 14.13 7.96
N ILE A 220 -15.02 12.98 8.13
CA ILE A 220 -15.65 11.69 7.82
C ILE A 220 -16.97 11.53 8.59
N LYS A 221 -17.00 11.85 9.89
CA LYS A 221 -18.23 11.83 10.68
C LYS A 221 -19.29 12.79 10.13
N ASP A 222 -18.92 14.01 9.79
CA ASP A 222 -19.85 15.05 9.35
C ASP A 222 -20.52 14.70 8.01
N PHE A 223 -19.82 14.01 7.11
CA PHE A 223 -20.32 13.67 5.77
C PHE A 223 -20.81 12.21 5.65
N PHE A 224 -20.01 11.21 6.04
CA PHE A 224 -20.46 9.81 5.94
C PHE A 224 -21.55 9.47 6.95
N LEU A 225 -21.51 10.06 8.16
CA LEU A 225 -22.50 9.81 9.21
C LEU A 225 -23.54 10.92 9.33
N LEU A 226 -23.65 11.78 8.31
CA LEU A 226 -24.64 12.86 8.22
C LEU A 226 -24.62 13.80 9.44
N GLY A 227 -23.44 14.03 10.05
CA GLY A 227 -23.30 14.93 11.19
C GLY A 227 -23.73 16.37 10.90
N ARG A 228 -23.64 16.80 9.63
CA ARG A 228 -24.13 18.08 9.11
C ARG A 228 -25.55 17.95 8.55
N GLY A 229 -26.52 17.65 9.42
CA GLY A 229 -27.91 17.44 9.01
C GLY A 229 -28.51 18.62 8.25
N GLU A 230 -28.12 19.84 8.58
CA GLU A 230 -28.53 21.08 7.90
C GLU A 230 -28.08 21.11 6.42
N LEU A 231 -26.86 20.67 6.14
CA LEU A 231 -26.34 20.55 4.78
C LEU A 231 -27.14 19.52 3.99
N TYR A 232 -27.31 18.33 4.57
CA TYR A 232 -28.03 17.24 3.91
C TYR A 232 -29.50 17.56 3.68
N GLN A 233 -30.14 18.30 4.58
CA GLN A 233 -31.53 18.73 4.38
C GLN A 233 -31.66 19.64 3.16
N VAL A 234 -30.79 20.66 3.04
CA VAL A 234 -30.78 21.56 1.88
C VAL A 234 -30.41 20.82 0.59
N PHE A 235 -29.44 19.91 0.66
CA PHE A 235 -29.04 19.08 -0.47
C PHE A 235 -30.19 18.18 -0.94
N ILE A 236 -30.89 17.50 -0.04
CA ILE A 236 -32.03 16.65 -0.36
C ILE A 236 -33.11 17.47 -1.07
N ASP A 237 -33.45 18.66 -0.57
CA ASP A 237 -34.44 19.53 -1.19
C ASP A 237 -34.05 19.93 -2.63
N LEU A 238 -32.76 20.18 -2.88
CA LEU A 238 -32.24 20.51 -4.20
C LEU A 238 -32.17 19.31 -5.15
N ALA A 239 -31.70 18.16 -4.67
CA ALA A 239 -31.43 16.97 -5.47
C ALA A 239 -32.65 16.06 -5.66
N GLN A 240 -33.73 16.26 -4.90
CA GLN A 240 -34.90 15.38 -4.91
C GLN A 240 -35.52 15.17 -6.29
N HIS A 241 -35.57 16.21 -7.12
CA HIS A 241 -36.19 16.12 -8.45
C HIS A 241 -35.35 15.32 -9.45
N MET A 242 -34.02 15.29 -9.29
CA MET A 242 -33.09 14.59 -10.19
C MET A 242 -32.75 13.17 -9.71
N LEU A 243 -32.79 12.91 -8.40
CA LEU A 243 -32.48 11.59 -7.82
C LEU A 243 -33.70 10.67 -7.69
N LYS A 244 -34.92 11.17 -7.87
CA LYS A 244 -36.15 10.34 -7.92
C LYS A 244 -36.27 9.49 -9.18
N THR A 245 -35.65 9.91 -10.28
CA THR A 245 -35.61 9.18 -11.55
C THR A 245 -34.37 8.31 -11.63
N PRO A 246 -34.36 7.27 -12.49
CA PRO A 246 -33.14 6.52 -12.77
C PRO A 246 -32.00 7.44 -13.22
N PRO A 247 -30.75 7.16 -12.80
CA PRO A 247 -29.62 8.01 -13.14
C PRO A 247 -29.33 8.02 -14.64
N THR A 248 -28.75 9.12 -15.11
CA THR A 248 -28.29 9.35 -16.48
C THR A 248 -26.82 9.76 -16.46
N ALA A 249 -26.18 9.83 -17.63
CA ALA A 249 -24.77 10.21 -17.74
C ALA A 249 -24.42 11.60 -17.14
N VAL A 250 -25.40 12.49 -16.98
CA VAL A 250 -25.20 13.83 -16.41
C VAL A 250 -25.55 13.91 -14.91
N THR A 251 -26.21 12.89 -14.38
CA THR A 251 -26.75 12.92 -13.01
C THR A 251 -25.67 13.11 -11.95
N GLU A 252 -24.50 12.49 -12.11
CA GLU A 252 -23.38 12.68 -11.18
C GLU A 252 -22.91 14.14 -11.12
N HIS A 253 -22.76 14.79 -12.27
CA HIS A 253 -22.35 16.19 -12.34
C HIS A 253 -23.40 17.11 -11.70
N ASP A 254 -24.67 16.96 -12.06
CA ASP A 254 -25.77 17.79 -11.56
C ASP A 254 -25.92 17.68 -10.03
N VAL A 255 -25.75 16.47 -9.50
CA VAL A 255 -25.82 16.20 -8.06
C VAL A 255 -24.66 16.85 -7.29
N ASN A 256 -23.44 16.81 -7.83
CA ASN A 256 -22.30 17.50 -7.23
C ASN A 256 -22.47 19.02 -7.25
N VAL A 257 -23.04 19.59 -8.33
CA VAL A 257 -23.38 21.02 -8.39
C VAL A 257 -24.43 21.37 -7.33
N ALA A 258 -25.47 20.54 -7.16
CA ALA A 258 -26.48 20.74 -6.12
C ALA A 258 -25.89 20.65 -4.71
N PHE A 259 -24.91 19.77 -4.49
CA PHE A 259 -24.21 19.63 -3.22
C PHE A 259 -23.35 20.86 -2.88
N GLN A 260 -22.61 21.40 -3.85
CA GLN A 260 -21.87 22.66 -3.68
C GLN A 260 -22.80 23.84 -3.40
N GLN A 261 -23.95 23.93 -4.08
CA GLN A 261 -24.96 24.94 -3.79
C GLN A 261 -25.55 24.81 -2.39
N ALA A 262 -25.77 23.58 -1.90
CA ALA A 262 -26.22 23.34 -0.54
C ALA A 262 -25.18 23.81 0.48
N ALA A 263 -23.90 23.50 0.26
CA ALA A 263 -22.78 23.94 1.09
C ALA A 263 -22.69 25.48 1.17
N HIS A 264 -22.83 26.17 0.05
CA HIS A 264 -22.86 27.65 0.03
C HIS A 264 -24.07 28.22 0.78
N LYS A 265 -25.25 27.59 0.69
CA LYS A 265 -26.46 28.04 1.39
C LYS A 265 -26.36 27.92 2.91
N VAL A 266 -25.64 26.93 3.41
CA VAL A 266 -25.42 26.74 4.85
C VAL A 266 -24.17 27.46 5.37
N LEU A 267 -23.52 28.28 4.52
CA LEU A 267 -22.30 29.01 4.86
C LEU A 267 -21.18 28.08 5.35
N LEU A 268 -20.95 26.99 4.62
CA LEU A 268 -19.79 26.13 4.87
C LEU A 268 -18.53 26.88 4.41
N ASP A 269 -17.85 27.53 5.35
CA ASP A 269 -16.72 28.45 5.12
C ASP A 269 -15.37 27.77 4.78
N ASP A 270 -15.34 26.45 4.54
CA ASP A 270 -14.12 25.71 4.26
C ASP A 270 -13.97 25.38 2.76
N ASP A 271 -13.38 26.33 2.03
CA ASP A 271 -13.12 26.22 0.59
C ASP A 271 -12.18 25.04 0.25
N ASN A 272 -11.39 24.53 1.20
CA ASN A 272 -10.46 23.42 0.99
C ASN A 272 -11.10 22.05 1.18
N LEU A 273 -12.25 21.98 1.84
CA LEU A 273 -12.94 20.75 2.20
C LEU A 273 -13.76 20.17 1.04
N LEU A 274 -14.50 21.00 0.31
CA LEU A 274 -15.37 20.55 -0.77
C LEU A 274 -14.63 19.82 -1.91
N PRO A 275 -13.42 20.24 -2.34
CA PRO A 275 -12.64 19.48 -3.33
C PRO A 275 -12.23 18.08 -2.89
N LEU A 276 -12.27 17.78 -1.59
CA LEU A 276 -11.95 16.45 -1.05
C LEU A 276 -13.16 15.50 -1.08
N LEU A 277 -14.37 16.01 -1.31
CA LEU A 277 -15.61 15.24 -1.28
C LEU A 277 -16.22 15.20 -2.67
N HIS A 278 -16.57 14.00 -3.13
CA HIS A 278 -17.19 13.80 -4.44
C HIS A 278 -18.36 12.83 -4.32
N LEU A 279 -19.54 13.23 -4.77
CA LEU A 279 -20.69 12.33 -4.84
C LEU A 279 -20.58 11.47 -6.10
N THR A 280 -20.68 10.17 -5.95
CA THR A 280 -20.61 9.20 -7.06
C THR A 280 -22.01 8.69 -7.39
N VAL A 281 -22.25 8.35 -8.67
CA VAL A 281 -23.53 7.75 -9.08
C VAL A 281 -23.28 6.51 -9.91
N ASP A 282 -23.71 5.34 -9.42
CA ASP A 282 -23.61 4.09 -10.19
C ASP A 282 -24.61 4.10 -11.37
N TYR A 283 -24.07 4.27 -12.58
CA TYR A 283 -24.83 4.25 -13.83
C TYR A 283 -24.29 3.17 -14.77
N GLN A 284 -25.10 2.16 -15.04
CA GLN A 284 -24.80 1.17 -16.08
C GLN A 284 -25.14 1.76 -17.46
N SER A 285 -24.13 2.27 -18.16
CA SER A 285 -24.27 2.57 -19.59
C SER A 285 -24.48 1.27 -20.37
N LYS A 286 -25.52 1.21 -21.21
CA LYS A 286 -25.80 0.07 -22.09
C LYS A 286 -24.75 -0.15 -23.20
N ASP A 287 -23.73 0.70 -23.29
CA ASP A 287 -22.69 0.67 -24.33
C ASP A 287 -21.32 0.16 -23.81
N LYS A 288 -21.28 -0.86 -22.96
CA LYS A 288 -20.05 -1.65 -22.78
C LYS A 288 -20.01 -2.76 -23.81
N ASP A 289 -19.18 -2.57 -24.84
CA ASP A 289 -18.72 -3.61 -25.76
C ASP A 289 -18.27 -4.86 -24.96
N PRO A 290 -18.59 -6.10 -25.40
CA PRO A 290 -18.40 -7.33 -24.64
C PRO A 290 -16.95 -7.86 -24.69
N GLY A 291 -15.96 -6.98 -24.57
CA GLY A 291 -14.56 -7.29 -24.85
C GLY A 291 -13.57 -6.68 -23.89
N ARG A 292 -13.74 -6.89 -22.57
CA ARG A 292 -12.66 -6.77 -21.55
C ARG A 292 -13.18 -7.30 -20.20
N GLU A 293 -13.44 -8.61 -20.13
CA GLU A 293 -13.47 -9.30 -18.85
C GLU A 293 -12.05 -9.76 -18.51
N GLY A 294 -11.49 -9.13 -17.48
CA GLY A 294 -10.20 -9.45 -16.89
C GLY A 294 -10.24 -9.18 -15.40
N ALA A 295 -10.78 -10.16 -14.66
CA ALA A 295 -10.57 -10.43 -13.24
C ALA A 295 -11.09 -9.43 -12.18
N ALA A 296 -12.38 -9.53 -11.89
CA ALA A 296 -12.89 -9.52 -10.52
C ALA A 296 -14.18 -10.35 -10.44
N ALA A 297 -14.03 -11.66 -10.26
CA ALA A 297 -15.17 -12.56 -10.04
C ALA A 297 -15.24 -12.93 -8.56
N GLN A 298 -16.19 -12.33 -7.84
CA GLN A 298 -17.13 -13.04 -6.96
C GLN A 298 -18.13 -12.04 -6.37
N ASP A 299 -19.21 -11.79 -7.10
CA ASP A 299 -20.56 -11.91 -6.55
C ASP A 299 -21.55 -12.03 -7.72
N THR A 300 -22.08 -13.24 -7.90
CA THR A 300 -23.07 -13.54 -8.92
C THR A 300 -24.46 -13.14 -8.44
N SER A 301 -24.88 -11.94 -8.82
CA SER A 301 -26.27 -11.61 -9.13
C SER A 301 -26.26 -10.44 -10.11
N PRO A 302 -27.07 -10.45 -11.19
CA PRO A 302 -27.19 -9.28 -12.05
C PRO A 302 -27.76 -8.15 -11.21
N ARG A 303 -26.92 -7.17 -10.83
CA ARG A 303 -27.35 -6.00 -10.07
C ARG A 303 -28.35 -5.26 -10.94
N GLU A 304 -29.64 -5.37 -10.60
CA GLU A 304 -30.72 -4.66 -11.31
C GLU A 304 -30.34 -3.18 -11.39
N PRO A 305 -30.56 -2.52 -12.55
CA PRO A 305 -30.24 -1.11 -12.68
C PRO A 305 -30.96 -0.34 -11.57
N PRO A 306 -30.26 0.57 -10.86
CA PRO A 306 -30.83 1.25 -9.71
C PRO A 306 -32.14 1.94 -10.12
N GLN A 307 -33.23 1.58 -9.44
CA GLN A 307 -34.58 2.03 -9.77
C GLN A 307 -34.77 3.54 -9.56
N SER A 308 -33.85 4.18 -8.82
CA SER A 308 -33.79 5.63 -8.61
C SER A 308 -32.33 6.07 -8.41
N GLY A 309 -32.02 7.32 -8.73
CA GLY A 309 -30.72 7.93 -8.44
C GLY A 309 -30.37 7.88 -6.95
N TRP A 310 -31.35 7.92 -6.03
CA TRP A 310 -31.11 7.75 -4.59
C TRP A 310 -30.48 6.41 -4.23
N ALA A 311 -30.85 5.34 -4.94
CA ALA A 311 -30.26 4.01 -4.73
C ALA A 311 -28.87 3.86 -5.36
N ALA A 312 -28.49 4.78 -6.25
CA ALA A 312 -27.22 4.79 -6.97
C ALA A 312 -26.19 5.77 -6.37
N LEU A 313 -26.60 6.60 -5.41
CA LEU A 313 -25.79 7.67 -4.86
C LEU A 313 -24.77 7.11 -3.85
N GLY A 314 -23.50 7.45 -4.06
CA GLY A 314 -22.40 7.21 -3.12
C GLY A 314 -21.68 8.50 -2.77
N LEU A 315 -20.79 8.40 -1.79
CA LEU A 315 -19.88 9.46 -1.38
C LEU A 315 -18.45 8.92 -1.44
N SER A 316 -17.58 9.64 -2.12
CA SER A 316 -16.14 9.41 -2.17
C SER A 316 -15.42 10.53 -1.44
N TYR A 317 -14.37 10.18 -0.71
CA TYR A 317 -13.54 11.12 0.02
C TYR A 317 -12.08 10.91 -0.37
N ARG A 318 -11.44 11.99 -0.86
CA ARG A 318 -10.06 12.00 -1.31
C ARG A 318 -9.11 12.15 -0.13
N VAL A 319 -8.72 11.01 0.42
CA VAL A 319 -7.76 10.93 1.52
C VAL A 319 -6.40 11.44 1.06
N GLN A 320 -5.81 12.34 1.84
CA GLN A 320 -4.45 12.82 1.60
C GLN A 320 -3.43 11.93 2.33
N TRP A 321 -2.21 11.85 1.79
CA TRP A 321 -1.08 11.25 2.51
C TRP A 321 -0.88 11.98 3.85
N PRO A 322 -0.57 11.27 4.95
CA PRO A 322 -0.32 9.83 5.09
C PRO A 322 -1.57 9.03 5.49
N LEU A 323 -2.75 9.64 5.52
CA LEU A 323 -3.90 9.09 6.24
C LEU A 323 -4.56 7.92 5.51
N HIS A 324 -4.22 7.65 4.24
CA HIS A 324 -4.68 6.48 3.51
C HIS A 324 -4.19 5.15 4.10
N ILE A 325 -3.19 5.18 4.98
CA ILE A 325 -2.80 4.03 5.81
C ILE A 325 -3.96 3.58 6.71
N LEU A 326 -4.76 4.53 7.22
CA LEU A 326 -5.95 4.23 8.04
C LEU A 326 -7.22 4.19 7.21
N PHE A 327 -7.42 5.21 6.37
CA PHE A 327 -8.60 5.35 5.52
C PHE A 327 -8.39 4.62 4.19
N THR A 328 -8.29 3.31 4.30
CA THR A 328 -8.19 2.43 3.13
C THR A 328 -9.50 2.47 2.33
N PRO A 329 -9.50 2.28 1.00
CA PRO A 329 -10.68 2.01 0.18
C PRO A 329 -11.68 1.05 0.83
N ALA A 330 -11.20 -0.07 1.39
CA ALA A 330 -12.07 -1.05 2.06
C ALA A 330 -12.66 -0.55 3.41
N VAL A 331 -12.10 0.51 3.98
CA VAL A 331 -12.65 1.20 5.16
C VAL A 331 -13.65 2.27 4.73
N LEU A 332 -13.38 3.02 3.66
CA LEU A 332 -14.28 4.05 3.13
C LEU A 332 -15.53 3.48 2.43
N GLU A 333 -15.47 2.23 1.96
CA GLU A 333 -16.62 1.53 1.38
C GLU A 333 -17.64 1.05 2.44
N LYS A 334 -17.25 0.96 3.72
CA LYS A 334 -18.09 0.46 4.81
C LYS A 334 -18.97 1.55 5.44
#